data_AF-A0A2S9GGX3-F1
#
_entry.id   AF-A0A2S9GGX3-F1
#
_cell.length_a   1.000
_cell.length_b   1.000
_cell.length_c   1.000
_cell.angle_alpha   90.00
_cell.angle_beta   90.00
_cell.angle_gamma   90.00
#
_symmetry.space_group_name_H-M   'P 1'
#
loop_
_entity.id
_entity.type
_entity.pdbx_description
1 polymer ?
#
loop_
_entity_poly.entity_id
_entity_poly.type
_entity_poly.pdbx_seq_one_letter_code
_entity_poly.pdbx_strand_id
1 'polypeptide(L)'
;QGTVKGDEVACPFHDWRWGGDGKCTLVPYAKRTPRLARTRAWLTTEVNGQLLVWHDPEGSTPSPELTPPTIEGFDEGRWSPWQWS
;
A
#
# COMPACT_ATOMS: atom_id res chain seq x y z
N GLN A 1 3.43 -12.07 -7.79
CA GLN A 1 3.02 -12.03 -9.21
C GLN A 1 1.56 -11.62 -9.28
N GLY A 2 1.15 -10.87 -10.30
CA GLY A 2 -0.20 -10.31 -10.46
C GLY A 2 -0.19 -9.15 -11.46
N THR A 3 -1.31 -8.45 -11.60
CA THR A 3 -1.42 -7.23 -12.41
C THR A 3 -2.18 -6.15 -11.66
N VAL A 4 -1.88 -4.88 -11.92
CA VAL A 4 -2.70 -3.77 -11.45
C VAL A 4 -3.84 -3.55 -12.46
N LYS A 5 -5.07 -3.41 -11.97
CA LYS A 5 -6.25 -3.13 -12.80
C LYS A 5 -7.12 -2.10 -12.09
N GLY A 6 -7.08 -0.85 -12.55
CA GLY A 6 -7.65 0.27 -11.79
C GLY A 6 -6.89 0.46 -10.47
N ASP A 7 -7.63 0.62 -9.37
CA ASP A 7 -7.06 0.85 -8.03
C ASP A 7 -6.79 -0.46 -7.25
N GLU A 8 -6.69 -1.58 -7.96
CA GLU A 8 -6.71 -2.92 -7.37
C GLU A 8 -5.58 -3.79 -7.91
N VAL A 9 -5.09 -4.68 -7.05
CA VAL A 9 -4.25 -5.81 -7.48
C VAL A 9 -5.16 -6.98 -7.88
N ALA A 10 -4.95 -7.48 -9.09
CA ALA A 10 -5.60 -8.68 -9.61
C ALA A 10 -4.71 -9.91 -9.40
N CYS A 11 -5.25 -10.89 -8.67
CA CYS A 11 -4.58 -12.16 -8.42
C CYS A 11 -4.37 -12.95 -9.72
N PRO A 12 -3.16 -13.47 -10.01
CA PRO A 12 -2.87 -14.15 -11.28
C PRO A 12 -3.55 -15.51 -11.42
N PHE A 13 -4.08 -16.08 -10.33
CA PHE A 13 -4.73 -17.39 -10.36
C PHE A 13 -6.20 -17.29 -10.82
N HIS A 14 -6.97 -16.35 -10.26
CA HIS A 14 -8.42 -16.26 -10.50
C HIS A 14 -8.94 -14.83 -10.70
N ASP A 15 -8.06 -13.84 -10.91
CA ASP A 15 -8.42 -12.44 -11.18
C ASP A 15 -9.25 -11.72 -10.08
N TRP A 16 -9.30 -12.26 -8.86
CA TRP A 16 -9.88 -11.55 -7.71
C TRP A 16 -9.16 -10.22 -7.51
N ARG A 17 -9.93 -9.17 -7.28
CA ARG A 17 -9.44 -7.80 -7.12
C ARG A 17 -9.35 -7.43 -5.65
N TRP A 18 -8.18 -6.94 -5.25
CA TRP A 18 -7.89 -6.55 -3.88
C TRP A 18 -7.52 -5.08 -3.85
N GLY A 19 -8.28 -4.28 -3.13
CA GLY A 19 -8.00 -2.86 -2.93
C GLY A 19 -6.86 -2.64 -1.93
N GLY A 20 -6.33 -1.41 -1.90
CA GLY A 20 -5.27 -1.01 -0.96
C GLY A 20 -5.65 -1.12 0.53
N ASP A 21 -6.95 -1.11 0.84
CA ASP A 21 -7.49 -1.34 2.19
C ASP A 21 -7.66 -2.83 2.55
N GLY A 22 -7.20 -3.73 1.66
CA GLY A 22 -7.23 -5.18 1.84
C GLY A 22 -8.56 -5.83 1.52
N LYS A 23 -9.60 -5.08 1.15
CA LYS A 23 -10.90 -5.66 0.78
C LYS A 23 -10.84 -6.31 -0.59
N CYS A 24 -11.52 -7.45 -0.74
CA CYS A 24 -11.86 -7.97 -2.06
C CYS A 24 -12.95 -7.07 -2.65
N THR A 25 -12.64 -6.36 -3.74
CA THR A 25 -13.58 -5.43 -4.40
C THR A 25 -14.41 -6.14 -5.45
N LEU A 26 -13.83 -7.13 -6.15
CA LEU A 26 -14.48 -7.84 -7.24
C LEU A 26 -13.99 -9.29 -7.37
N VAL A 27 -14.94 -10.20 -7.53
CA VAL A 27 -14.71 -11.55 -8.05
C VAL A 27 -15.33 -11.61 -9.46
N PRO A 28 -14.55 -11.51 -10.55
CA PRO A 28 -15.08 -11.18 -11.88
C PRO A 28 -16.12 -12.16 -12.43
N TYR A 29 -16.06 -13.43 -12.00
CA TYR A 29 -16.94 -14.50 -12.47
C TYR A 29 -18.06 -14.85 -11.48
N ALA A 30 -18.17 -14.16 -10.35
CA ALA A 30 -19.22 -14.42 -9.37
C ALA A 30 -20.34 -13.38 -9.48
N LYS A 31 -21.58 -13.80 -9.23
CA LYS A 31 -22.74 -12.89 -9.16
C LYS A 31 -22.59 -11.82 -8.06
N ARG A 32 -21.84 -12.12 -7.00
CA ARG A 32 -21.61 -11.24 -5.85
C ARG A 32 -20.20 -11.42 -5.30
N THR A 33 -19.54 -10.31 -4.99
CA THR A 33 -18.31 -10.31 -4.20
C THR A 33 -18.61 -10.68 -2.75
N PRO A 34 -17.84 -11.58 -2.10
CA PRO A 34 -18.05 -11.92 -0.70
C PRO A 34 -17.83 -10.70 0.22
N ARG A 35 -18.85 -10.32 1.02
CA ARG A 35 -18.84 -9.10 1.84
C ARG A 35 -17.71 -9.03 2.88
N LEU A 36 -17.27 -10.18 3.39
CA LEU A 36 -16.26 -10.29 4.45
C LEU A 36 -14.87 -10.66 3.93
N ALA A 37 -14.70 -10.88 2.63
CA ALA A 37 -13.39 -11.24 2.07
C ALA A 37 -12.44 -10.05 2.18
N ARG A 38 -11.43 -10.20 3.04
CA ARG A 38 -10.38 -9.21 3.28
C ARG A 38 -9.07 -9.92 3.58
N THR A 39 -7.96 -9.29 3.22
CA THR A 39 -6.61 -9.65 3.64
C THR A 39 -6.02 -8.53 4.50
N ARG A 40 -4.86 -8.76 5.12
CA ARG A 40 -4.13 -7.72 5.84
C ARG A 40 -3.68 -6.63 4.85
N ALA A 41 -4.07 -5.39 5.13
CA ALA A 41 -3.48 -4.19 4.54
C ALA A 41 -2.48 -3.58 5.51
N TRP A 42 -1.47 -2.92 4.96
CA TRP A 42 -0.44 -2.22 5.73
C TRP A 42 -0.67 -0.73 5.59
N LEU A 43 -0.54 0.01 6.70
CA LEU A 43 -0.55 1.48 6.63
C LEU A 43 0.77 1.92 5.99
N THR A 44 0.66 2.79 5.00
CA THR A 44 1.79 3.32 4.24
C THR A 44 1.89 4.81 4.38
N THR A 45 3.10 5.33 4.30
CA THR A 45 3.35 6.76 4.10
C THR A 45 4.51 6.93 3.13
N GLU A 46 4.50 8.04 2.40
CA GLU A 46 5.59 8.42 1.50
C GLU A 46 6.22 9.70 2.06
N VAL A 47 7.51 9.65 2.35
CA VAL A 47 8.28 10.81 2.81
C VAL A 47 9.69 10.72 2.28
N ASN A 48 10.27 11.86 1.90
CA ASN A 48 11.62 11.92 1.35
C ASN A 48 11.81 10.97 0.16
N GLY A 49 10.82 10.85 -0.73
CA GLY A 49 10.90 9.96 -1.91
C GLY A 49 11.06 8.47 -1.58
N GLN A 50 10.68 8.05 -0.37
CA GLN A 50 10.69 6.66 0.08
C GLN A 50 9.28 6.22 0.46
N LEU A 51 8.96 4.95 0.21
CA LEU A 51 7.75 4.29 0.68
C LEU A 51 8.05 3.58 2.00
N LEU A 52 7.25 3.85 3.03
CA LEU A 52 7.34 3.20 4.34
C LEU A 52 6.08 2.41 4.65
N VAL A 53 6.24 1.34 5.44
CA VAL A 53 5.15 0.53 5.98
C VAL A 53 5.19 0.56 7.50
N TRP A 54 4.03 0.71 8.14
CA TRP A 54 3.89 0.60 9.59
C TRP A 54 3.71 -0.87 9.99
N HIS A 55 4.60 -1.38 10.83
CA HIS A 55 4.47 -2.71 11.43
C HIS A 55 4.28 -2.60 12.94
N ASP A 56 3.12 -3.07 13.37
CA ASP A 56 2.83 -3.29 14.78
C ASP A 56 2.14 -4.66 14.93
N PRO A 57 2.74 -5.61 15.67
CA PRO A 57 2.12 -6.89 15.99
C PRO A 57 0.74 -6.79 16.66
N GLU A 58 0.46 -5.68 17.36
CA GLU A 58 -0.83 -5.43 18.02
C GLU A 58 -1.85 -4.77 17.09
N GLY A 59 -1.44 -4.34 15.89
CA GLY A 59 -2.31 -3.80 14.85
C GLY A 59 -2.81 -2.38 15.09
N SER A 60 -2.10 -1.57 15.89
CA SER A 60 -2.43 -0.17 16.12
C SER A 60 -2.13 0.72 14.91
N THR A 61 -2.67 1.94 14.93
CA THR A 61 -2.35 3.01 13.97
C THR A 61 -1.17 3.82 14.51
N PRO A 62 -0.16 4.17 13.69
CA PRO A 62 0.96 4.97 14.15
C PRO A 62 0.49 6.37 14.56
N SER A 63 1.04 6.89 15.66
CA SER A 63 0.88 8.31 16.01
C SER A 63 1.60 9.16 14.94
N PRO A 64 1.07 10.35 14.55
CA PRO A 64 1.70 11.21 13.55
C PRO A 64 3.17 11.56 13.83
N GLU A 65 3.51 11.69 15.11
CA GLU A 65 4.85 11.96 15.66
C GLU A 65 5.86 10.82 15.45
N LEU A 66 5.41 9.62 15.06
CA LEU A 66 6.27 8.51 14.64
C LEU A 66 6.63 8.57 13.15
N THR A 67 6.03 9.48 12.38
CA THR A 67 6.40 9.69 10.97
C THR A 67 7.80 10.28 10.91
N PRO A 68 8.73 9.72 10.10
CA PRO A 68 10.07 10.30 9.96
C PRO A 68 10.01 11.76 9.48
N PRO A 69 10.94 12.62 9.94
CA PRO A 69 10.98 14.01 9.52
C PRO A 69 11.30 14.13 8.02
N THR A 70 10.88 15.25 7.42
CA THR A 70 11.28 15.62 6.06
C THR A 70 12.75 16.05 6.03
N ILE A 71 13.45 15.72 4.95
CA ILE A 71 14.83 16.16 4.68
C ILE A 71 14.76 17.51 3.96
N GLU A 72 15.28 18.55 4.59
CA GLU A 72 15.35 19.88 3.98
C GLU A 72 16.14 19.84 2.65
N GLY A 73 15.56 20.39 1.59
CA GLY A 73 16.18 20.40 0.28
C GLY A 73 15.90 19.18 -0.58
N PHE A 74 15.22 18.16 -0.05
CA PHE A 74 14.94 16.94 -0.83
C PHE A 74 13.92 17.21 -1.94
N ASP A 75 12.77 17.79 -1.60
CA ASP A 75 11.72 18.10 -2.57
C ASP A 75 12.14 19.20 -3.56
N GLU A 76 13.10 20.04 -3.16
CA GLU A 76 13.72 21.05 -4.03
C GLU A 76 14.85 20.49 -4.92
N GLY A 77 15.21 19.22 -4.78
CA GLY A 77 16.27 18.59 -5.58
C GLY A 77 17.68 19.10 -5.28
N ARG A 78 17.92 19.66 -4.07
CA ARG A 78 19.27 20.08 -3.63
C ARG A 78 20.24 18.92 -3.50
N TRP A 79 19.71 17.70 -3.35
CA TRP A 79 20.45 16.46 -3.23
C TRP A 79 20.16 15.55 -4.41
N SER A 80 21.09 14.64 -4.69
CA SER A 80 20.83 13.57 -5.66
C SER A 80 19.67 12.67 -5.20
N PRO A 81 18.94 12.02 -6.12
CA PRO A 81 17.98 10.99 -5.77
C PRO A 81 18.63 9.85 -4.97
N TRP A 82 17.80 9.10 -4.24
CA TRP A 82 18.25 7.87 -3.61
C TRP A 82 18.86 6.91 -4.63
N GLN A 83 19.99 6.31 -4.26
CA GLN A 83 20.61 5.24 -5.03
C GLN A 83 20.59 3.97 -4.18
N TRP A 84 20.02 2.92 -4.77
CA TRP A 84 19.96 1.59 -4.19
C TRP A 84 20.74 0.69 -5.16
N SER A 85 22.06 0.61 -4.96
CA SER A 85 22.99 -0.20 -5.77
C SER A 85 23.62 -1.28 -4.94
#